data_AF-A0A850BPK0-F1
#
_entry.id   AF-A0A850BPK0-F1
#
_cell.length_a   1.000
_cell.length_b   1.000
_cell.length_c   1.000
_cell.angle_alpha   90.00
_cell.angle_beta   90.00
_cell.angle_gamma   90.00
#
_symmetry.space_group_name_H-M   'P 1'
#
loop_
_entity.id
_entity.type
_entity.pdbx_description
1 polymer ?
#
loop_
_entity_poly.entity_id
_entity_poly.type
_entity_poly.pdbx_seq_one_letter_code
_entity_poly.pdbx_strand_id
1 'polypeptide(L)'
;MKRSSLTHRTFAALAALATLSGAAVIGCADEPPQQIKPQGTPIDDPTNAIPEGEAPYSAGADNTHDHFNDLGANGARDPFDILAQRQEEGPPEIRTRLHSCQKLQIAAVRSLLSSFGVNLDATGDPAPAGQLLATGTGALGSANYDARVGETIVWSSAGAAKLFDIFVQAAPEIIANMETSDQCQLNGAGVKMFDDANQCNKDAISCLIGKPATPDHVALCSNVVKSASSAEKGRNIAVATMLSAAFSCE
;
A
#
# COMPACT_ATOMS: atom_id res chain seq x y z
N MET A 1 -16.71 68.20 -7.57
CA MET A 1 -16.66 68.75 -8.94
C MET A 1 -15.88 67.77 -9.84
N LYS A 2 -16.49 67.38 -10.98
CA LYS A 2 -15.94 66.74 -12.22
C LYS A 2 -15.07 65.47 -12.07
N ARG A 3 -15.58 64.25 -12.36
CA ARG A 3 -15.91 63.57 -13.64
C ARG A 3 -14.69 63.22 -14.54
N SER A 4 -14.46 61.92 -14.78
CA SER A 4 -14.34 61.18 -16.07
C SER A 4 -13.85 59.75 -15.77
N SER A 5 -14.47 58.60 -16.07
CA SER A 5 -15.21 58.04 -17.22
C SER A 5 -14.39 57.89 -18.51
N LEU A 6 -14.02 56.65 -18.85
CA LEU A 6 -13.90 56.08 -20.22
C LEU A 6 -13.77 54.54 -20.11
N THR A 7 -14.82 53.71 -20.22
CA THR A 7 -15.49 53.11 -21.40
C THR A 7 -14.65 52.39 -22.48
N HIS A 8 -15.02 51.11 -22.65
CA HIS A 8 -15.12 50.28 -23.87
C HIS A 8 -13.87 49.60 -24.45
N ARG A 9 -13.94 48.27 -24.58
CA ARG A 9 -14.33 47.62 -25.86
C ARG A 9 -14.66 46.13 -25.69
N THR A 10 -15.93 45.82 -25.88
CA THR A 10 -16.45 44.53 -26.34
C THR A 10 -15.98 44.27 -27.77
N PHE A 11 -15.55 43.04 -28.07
CA PHE A 11 -15.60 42.48 -29.41
C PHE A 11 -16.14 41.05 -29.30
N ALA A 12 -17.31 40.86 -29.90
CA ALA A 12 -17.90 39.58 -30.24
C ALA A 12 -17.74 39.37 -31.76
N ALA A 13 -17.36 38.16 -32.18
CA ALA A 13 -17.63 37.56 -33.50
C ALA A 13 -16.97 36.17 -33.50
N LEU A 14 -17.75 35.08 -33.49
CA LEU A 14 -18.19 34.34 -34.68
C LEU A 14 -17.05 33.61 -35.40
N ALA A 15 -17.03 32.28 -35.29
CA ALA A 15 -17.09 31.39 -36.46
C ALA A 15 -17.03 29.92 -36.00
N ALA A 16 -18.11 29.19 -36.29
CA ALA A 16 -18.11 27.74 -36.31
C ALA A 16 -17.24 27.25 -37.48
N LEU A 17 -16.40 26.25 -37.23
CA LEU A 17 -15.85 25.42 -38.30
C LEU A 17 -15.95 23.95 -37.87
N ALA A 18 -16.91 23.26 -38.48
CA ALA A 18 -16.99 21.82 -38.49
C ALA A 18 -15.89 21.27 -39.40
N THR A 19 -15.05 20.38 -38.87
CA THR A 19 -14.22 19.49 -39.69
C THR A 19 -14.43 18.07 -39.20
N LEU A 20 -15.19 17.33 -40.01
CA LEU A 20 -15.18 15.87 -40.09
C LEU A 20 -13.74 15.40 -40.40
N SER A 21 -13.22 14.46 -39.64
CA SER A 21 -12.17 13.54 -40.08
C SER A 21 -12.25 12.26 -39.25
N GLY A 22 -12.81 11.23 -39.87
CA GLY A 22 -12.70 9.87 -39.37
C GLY A 22 -11.28 9.36 -39.54
N ALA A 23 -10.76 8.74 -38.49
CA ALA A 23 -9.63 7.82 -38.57
C ALA A 23 -10.01 6.59 -37.74
N ALA A 24 -9.98 5.45 -38.41
CA ALA A 24 -10.27 4.14 -37.85
C ALA A 24 -9.29 3.81 -36.72
N VAL A 25 -9.82 3.56 -35.53
CA VAL A 25 -9.11 2.83 -34.49
C VAL A 25 -9.61 1.39 -34.57
N ILE A 26 -8.85 0.53 -35.25
CA ILE A 26 -8.88 -0.91 -35.03
C ILE A 26 -8.21 -1.10 -33.66
N GLY A 27 -8.98 -0.87 -32.60
CA GLY A 27 -8.63 -1.25 -31.25
C GLY A 27 -9.17 -2.65 -31.03
N CYS A 28 -8.30 -3.57 -30.63
CA CYS A 28 -8.65 -4.92 -30.20
C CYS A 28 -9.75 -4.85 -29.13
N ALA A 29 -11.00 -4.99 -29.56
CA ALA A 29 -12.11 -5.34 -28.70
C ALA A 29 -12.20 -6.86 -28.69
N ASP A 30 -11.28 -7.50 -27.97
CA ASP A 30 -11.67 -8.75 -27.32
C ASP A 30 -12.62 -8.32 -26.19
N GLU A 31 -13.91 -8.58 -26.37
CA GLU A 31 -14.87 -8.57 -25.27
C GLU A 31 -14.28 -9.43 -24.15
N PRO A 32 -14.05 -8.88 -22.93
CA PRO A 32 -13.76 -9.75 -21.80
C PRO A 32 -14.97 -10.69 -21.65
N PRO A 33 -14.76 -12.00 -21.44
CA PRO A 33 -15.86 -12.95 -21.38
C PRO A 33 -16.86 -12.49 -20.30
N GLN A 34 -18.05 -12.04 -20.75
CA GLN A 34 -19.16 -11.57 -19.91
C GLN A 34 -19.89 -12.71 -19.19
N GLN A 35 -19.26 -13.89 -19.08
CA GLN A 35 -19.76 -15.02 -18.32
C GLN A 35 -18.63 -15.64 -17.52
N ILE A 36 -18.24 -14.97 -16.44
CA ILE A 36 -17.89 -15.73 -15.24
C ILE A 36 -19.21 -16.34 -14.77
N LYS A 37 -19.52 -17.56 -15.25
CA LYS A 37 -20.45 -18.39 -14.50
C LYS A 37 -19.85 -18.48 -13.10
N PRO A 38 -20.57 -18.09 -12.03
CA PRO A 38 -20.14 -18.49 -10.72
C PRO A 38 -20.17 -20.02 -10.74
N GLN A 39 -19.01 -20.62 -10.92
CA GLN A 39 -18.77 -21.94 -10.39
C GLN A 39 -18.83 -21.71 -8.89
N GLY A 40 -20.05 -21.82 -8.35
CA GLY A 40 -20.23 -22.02 -6.94
C GLY A 40 -19.55 -23.34 -6.62
N THR A 41 -18.25 -23.29 -6.36
CA THR A 41 -17.72 -24.13 -5.31
C THR A 41 -18.58 -23.83 -4.10
N PRO A 42 -19.09 -24.85 -3.39
CA PRO A 42 -19.80 -24.63 -2.14
C PRO A 42 -19.02 -23.62 -1.31
N ILE A 43 -19.72 -22.63 -0.75
CA ILE A 43 -19.14 -21.85 0.35
C ILE A 43 -18.81 -22.91 1.39
N ASP A 44 -17.52 -23.18 1.58
CA ASP A 44 -17.06 -24.10 2.61
C ASP A 44 -17.65 -23.60 3.93
N ASP A 45 -18.50 -24.42 4.52
CA ASP A 45 -19.04 -24.18 5.85
C ASP A 45 -17.84 -23.95 6.78
N PRO A 46 -17.73 -22.79 7.44
CA PRO A 46 -16.59 -22.47 8.30
C PRO A 46 -16.48 -23.38 9.52
N THR A 47 -17.45 -24.29 9.73
CA THR A 47 -17.42 -25.33 10.76
C THR A 47 -16.92 -26.69 10.27
N ASN A 48 -16.72 -26.87 8.96
CA ASN A 48 -16.10 -28.08 8.44
C ASN A 48 -14.59 -28.05 8.70
N ALA A 49 -14.06 -29.17 9.19
CA ALA A 49 -12.62 -29.35 9.32
C ALA A 49 -11.98 -29.27 7.94
N ILE A 50 -11.06 -28.32 7.75
CA ILE A 50 -10.19 -28.28 6.58
C ILE A 50 -9.39 -29.60 6.61
N PRO A 51 -9.40 -30.40 5.54
CA PRO A 51 -8.56 -31.60 5.47
C PRO A 51 -7.13 -31.22 5.80
N GLU A 52 -6.45 -31.97 6.68
CA GLU A 52 -5.02 -31.84 6.99
C GLU A 52 -4.19 -32.22 5.75
N GLY A 53 -4.27 -31.42 4.70
CA GLY A 53 -3.35 -31.38 3.58
C GLY A 53 -2.47 -30.15 3.77
N GLU A 54 -1.18 -30.32 3.51
CA GLU A 54 -0.11 -29.34 3.71
C GLU A 54 -0.57 -27.91 3.46
N ALA A 55 -0.58 -27.10 4.52
CA ALA A 55 -1.12 -25.75 4.49
C ALA A 55 -0.41 -24.92 3.40
N PRO A 56 -1.14 -24.19 2.54
CA PRO A 56 -0.55 -23.32 1.52
C PRO A 56 -0.02 -22.00 2.11
N TYR A 57 0.21 -21.96 3.42
CA TYR A 57 0.69 -20.78 4.15
C TYR A 57 2.08 -21.08 4.69
N SER A 58 2.85 -20.03 4.94
CA SER A 58 4.24 -20.03 5.44
C SER A 58 4.41 -20.57 6.88
N ALA A 59 3.68 -21.65 7.20
CA ALA A 59 3.66 -22.36 8.46
C ALA A 59 3.18 -23.80 8.18
N GLY A 60 4.06 -24.77 8.32
CA GLY A 60 3.75 -26.19 8.30
C GLY A 60 2.93 -26.59 9.53
N ALA A 61 2.42 -27.82 9.51
CA ALA A 61 1.56 -28.34 10.58
C ALA A 61 2.27 -28.37 11.95
N ASP A 62 3.61 -28.43 11.96
CA ASP A 62 4.41 -28.60 13.17
C ASP A 62 4.98 -27.29 13.73
N ASN A 63 5.11 -26.22 12.92
CA ASN A 63 5.61 -24.92 13.40
C ASN A 63 5.20 -23.74 12.49
N THR A 64 5.19 -22.53 13.06
CA THR A 64 4.88 -21.27 12.35
C THR A 64 6.12 -20.54 11.81
N HIS A 65 7.26 -21.22 11.76
CA HIS A 65 8.58 -20.67 11.48
C HIS A 65 9.17 -21.13 10.15
N ASP A 66 8.35 -21.67 9.23
CA ASP A 66 8.80 -22.05 7.90
C ASP A 66 9.05 -20.81 7.03
N HIS A 67 10.28 -20.30 7.14
CA HIS A 67 10.76 -19.21 6.31
C HIS A 67 11.23 -19.76 4.96
N PHE A 68 10.93 -19.03 3.87
CA PHE A 68 11.37 -19.37 2.52
C PHE A 68 12.89 -19.48 2.35
N ASN A 69 13.66 -19.03 3.34
CA ASN A 69 15.12 -18.95 3.36
C ASN A 69 15.74 -19.88 4.41
N ASP A 70 14.99 -20.81 4.99
CA ASP A 70 15.55 -21.75 5.95
C ASP A 70 16.46 -22.75 5.22
N LEU A 71 17.77 -22.63 5.47
CA LEU A 71 18.83 -23.45 4.87
C LEU A 71 19.48 -24.36 5.93
N GLY A 72 18.83 -24.54 7.08
CA GLY A 72 19.35 -25.31 8.22
C GLY A 72 18.78 -26.72 8.35
N ALA A 73 19.44 -27.53 9.19
CA ALA A 73 19.15 -28.95 9.42
C ALA A 73 17.75 -29.26 10.02
N ASN A 74 16.92 -28.25 10.29
CA ASN A 74 15.57 -28.38 10.84
C ASN A 74 14.50 -27.67 9.98
N GLY A 75 14.80 -27.27 8.74
CA GLY A 75 13.85 -26.53 7.90
C GLY A 75 14.28 -26.29 6.45
N ALA A 76 15.39 -26.86 5.99
CA ALA A 76 15.73 -26.88 4.57
C ALA A 76 14.72 -27.74 3.79
N ARG A 77 13.82 -27.09 3.06
CA ARG A 77 12.97 -27.78 2.06
C ARG A 77 13.86 -28.45 1.02
N ASP A 78 13.50 -29.67 0.63
CA ASP A 78 14.22 -30.38 -0.43
C ASP A 78 14.25 -29.47 -1.68
N PRO A 79 15.43 -29.24 -2.30
CA PRO A 79 15.51 -28.57 -3.58
C PRO A 79 14.50 -29.08 -4.62
N PHE A 80 14.13 -30.35 -4.59
CA PHE A 80 13.11 -30.92 -5.47
C PHE A 80 11.69 -30.46 -5.13
N ASP A 81 11.36 -30.28 -3.85
CA ASP A 81 10.06 -29.74 -3.41
C ASP A 81 9.94 -28.26 -3.80
N ILE A 82 11.03 -27.51 -3.68
CA ILE A 82 11.10 -26.11 -4.14
C ILE A 82 10.90 -26.04 -5.66
N LEU A 83 11.50 -26.97 -6.41
CA LEU A 83 11.32 -27.05 -7.87
C LEU A 83 9.90 -27.46 -8.25
N ALA A 84 9.30 -28.42 -7.54
CA ALA A 84 7.92 -28.84 -7.75
C ALA A 84 6.93 -27.69 -7.50
N GLN A 85 7.05 -26.98 -6.37
CA GLN A 85 6.23 -25.80 -6.10
C GLN A 85 6.42 -24.71 -7.16
N ARG A 86 7.66 -24.44 -7.55
CA ARG A 86 7.96 -23.48 -8.63
C ARG A 86 7.38 -23.88 -9.98
N GLN A 87 7.13 -25.17 -10.19
CA GLN A 87 6.51 -25.71 -11.39
C GLN A 87 4.98 -25.64 -11.31
N GLU A 88 4.39 -25.75 -10.11
CA GLU A 88 2.97 -25.46 -9.84
C GLU A 88 2.64 -23.97 -10.00
N GLU A 89 3.52 -23.07 -9.54
CA GLU A 89 3.40 -21.60 -9.73
C GLU A 89 3.40 -21.17 -11.21
N GLY A 90 3.86 -22.07 -12.10
CA GLY A 90 3.82 -21.90 -13.54
C GLY A 90 5.12 -21.35 -14.14
N PRO A 91 5.09 -20.96 -15.43
CA PRO A 91 6.26 -20.45 -16.15
C PRO A 91 6.92 -19.26 -15.43
N PRO A 92 8.24 -19.05 -15.59
CA PRO A 92 8.95 -17.95 -14.95
C PRO A 92 8.30 -16.59 -15.16
N GLU A 93 7.65 -16.33 -16.29
CA GLU A 93 6.95 -15.07 -16.57
C GLU A 93 5.72 -14.88 -15.67
N ILE A 94 5.00 -15.96 -15.38
CA ILE A 94 3.82 -15.96 -14.50
C ILE A 94 4.26 -15.84 -13.05
N ARG A 95 5.24 -16.65 -12.63
CA ARG A 95 5.81 -16.58 -11.28
C ARG A 95 6.44 -15.22 -10.99
N THR A 96 7.14 -14.64 -11.97
CA THR A 96 7.70 -13.29 -11.83
C THR A 96 6.59 -12.26 -11.72
N ARG A 97 5.42 -12.43 -12.34
CA ARG A 97 4.28 -11.51 -12.10
C ARG A 97 3.71 -11.68 -10.69
N LEU A 98 3.52 -12.93 -10.24
CA LEU A 98 2.98 -13.26 -8.92
C LEU A 98 3.89 -12.81 -7.76
N HIS A 99 5.22 -12.81 -7.98
CA HIS A 99 6.22 -12.44 -6.98
C HIS A 99 7.13 -11.27 -7.42
N SER A 100 6.72 -10.48 -8.41
CA SER A 100 7.51 -9.32 -8.92
C SER A 100 7.76 -8.28 -7.85
N CYS A 101 6.95 -8.34 -6.82
CA CYS A 101 6.64 -7.24 -5.97
C CYS A 101 7.38 -7.47 -4.66
N GLN A 102 8.57 -6.90 -4.61
CA GLN A 102 9.49 -7.07 -3.49
C GLN A 102 9.03 -6.26 -2.29
N LYS A 103 9.37 -6.75 -1.10
CA LYS A 103 9.31 -5.96 0.12
C LYS A 103 10.10 -4.66 -0.04
N LEU A 104 9.61 -3.58 0.57
CA LEU A 104 10.40 -2.36 0.76
C LEU A 104 11.63 -2.65 1.62
N GLN A 105 12.80 -2.30 1.10
CA GLN A 105 14.03 -2.32 1.89
C GLN A 105 13.89 -1.44 3.13
N ILE A 106 14.51 -1.82 4.24
CA ILE A 106 14.51 -1.05 5.49
C ILE A 106 14.98 0.39 5.24
N ALA A 107 15.96 0.59 4.36
CA ALA A 107 16.40 1.92 3.96
C ALA A 107 15.28 2.72 3.27
N ALA A 108 14.48 2.09 2.41
CA ALA A 108 13.34 2.74 1.75
C ALA A 108 12.23 3.08 2.77
N VAL A 109 11.95 2.20 3.73
CA VAL A 109 11.01 2.47 4.82
C VAL A 109 11.48 3.67 5.65
N ARG A 110 12.77 3.75 6.00
CA ARG A 110 13.35 4.91 6.69
C ARG A 110 13.15 6.20 5.89
N SER A 111 13.50 6.19 4.61
CA SER A 111 13.34 7.35 3.73
C SER A 111 11.89 7.79 3.64
N LEU A 112 10.96 6.85 3.46
CA LEU A 112 9.52 7.11 3.41
C LEU A 112 9.02 7.80 4.70
N LEU A 113 9.32 7.22 5.86
CA LEU A 113 8.89 7.79 7.14
C LEU A 113 9.51 9.19 7.36
N SER A 114 10.80 9.34 7.06
CA SER A 114 11.49 10.63 7.20
C SER A 114 10.94 11.69 6.26
N SER A 115 10.45 11.32 5.06
CA SER A 115 9.89 12.30 4.12
C SER A 115 8.55 12.85 4.59
N PHE A 116 7.77 12.06 5.33
CA PHE A 116 6.60 12.54 6.08
C PHE A 116 6.95 13.20 7.42
N GLY A 117 8.23 13.41 7.73
CA GLY A 117 8.69 14.10 8.93
C GLY A 117 8.60 13.28 10.22
N VAL A 118 8.50 11.95 10.12
CA VAL A 118 8.50 11.05 11.29
C VAL A 118 9.88 11.07 11.95
N ASN A 119 9.94 11.27 13.26
CA ASN A 119 11.18 11.26 14.02
C ASN A 119 11.68 9.84 14.27
N LEU A 120 12.67 9.42 13.48
CA LEU A 120 13.24 8.07 13.56
C LEU A 120 14.09 7.82 14.82
N ASP A 121 14.50 8.87 15.53
CA ASP A 121 15.31 8.78 16.75
C ASP A 121 14.45 8.90 18.02
N ALA A 122 13.14 9.08 17.88
CA ALA A 122 12.22 9.10 19.00
C ALA A 122 12.26 7.77 19.76
N THR A 123 12.18 7.86 21.10
CA THR A 123 12.05 6.71 22.00
C THR A 123 10.92 6.97 22.98
N GLY A 124 10.22 5.93 23.43
CA GLY A 124 9.08 6.10 24.33
C GLY A 124 8.30 4.82 24.63
N ASP A 125 7.24 4.99 25.43
CA ASP A 125 6.26 3.95 25.74
C ASP A 125 4.83 4.54 25.58
N PRO A 126 4.03 4.08 24.59
CA PRO A 126 4.35 3.02 23.62
C PRO A 126 5.48 3.39 22.66
N ALA A 127 6.18 2.39 22.12
CA ALA A 127 7.32 2.58 21.24
C ALA A 127 6.93 3.37 19.96
N PRO A 128 7.58 4.50 19.65
CA PRO A 128 7.34 5.25 18.41
C PRO A 128 7.84 4.50 17.17
N ALA A 129 7.45 4.97 15.98
CA ALA A 129 7.76 4.30 14.71
C ALA A 129 9.26 4.06 14.49
N GLY A 130 10.09 5.05 14.80
CA GLY A 130 11.55 4.95 14.71
C GLY A 130 12.11 3.82 15.57
N GLN A 131 11.66 3.73 16.83
CA GLN A 131 12.05 2.67 17.74
C GLN A 131 11.59 1.29 17.24
N LEU A 132 10.34 1.15 16.78
CA LEU A 132 9.85 -0.11 16.21
C LEU A 132 10.63 -0.55 14.97
N LEU A 133 11.03 0.40 14.12
CA LEU A 133 11.86 0.13 12.94
C LEU A 133 13.27 -0.32 13.33
N ALA A 134 13.86 0.31 14.35
CA ALA A 134 15.20 -0.03 14.83
C ALA A 134 15.25 -1.40 15.53
N THR A 135 14.23 -1.75 16.31
CA THR A 135 14.21 -3.02 17.06
C THR A 135 13.52 -4.16 16.31
N GLY A 136 12.74 -3.86 15.26
CA GLY A 136 11.98 -4.84 14.47
C GLY A 136 12.74 -5.44 13.29
N THR A 137 14.04 -5.20 13.16
CA THR A 137 14.87 -5.57 12.01
C THR A 137 14.84 -7.05 11.67
N GLY A 138 14.79 -7.93 12.68
CA GLY A 138 14.64 -9.38 12.47
C GLY A 138 13.33 -9.77 11.78
N ALA A 139 12.19 -9.22 12.21
CA ALA A 139 10.90 -9.45 11.56
C ALA A 139 10.85 -8.82 10.16
N LEU A 140 11.55 -7.69 9.98
CA LEU A 140 11.72 -7.06 8.68
C LEU A 140 12.74 -7.79 7.79
N GLY A 141 13.43 -8.83 8.28
CA GLY A 141 14.42 -9.60 7.53
C GLY A 141 15.63 -8.79 7.10
N SER A 142 16.17 -7.96 7.99
CA SER A 142 17.42 -7.23 7.80
C SER A 142 18.58 -8.15 7.42
N ALA A 143 19.56 -7.61 6.69
CA ALA A 143 20.78 -8.33 6.36
C ALA A 143 21.51 -8.86 7.61
N ASN A 144 22.07 -10.06 7.49
CA ASN A 144 22.95 -10.67 8.48
C ASN A 144 24.32 -10.91 7.84
N TYR A 145 25.24 -9.97 8.04
CA TYR A 145 26.56 -9.99 7.41
C TYR A 145 27.46 -11.11 7.96
N ASP A 146 27.32 -11.49 9.23
CA ASP A 146 28.07 -12.60 9.83
C ASP A 146 27.69 -13.93 9.18
N ALA A 147 26.40 -14.09 8.83
CA ALA A 147 25.89 -15.23 8.08
C ALA A 147 26.01 -15.07 6.56
N ARG A 148 26.52 -13.94 6.06
CA ARG A 148 26.56 -13.58 4.62
C ARG A 148 25.21 -13.64 3.92
N VAL A 149 24.15 -13.29 4.65
CA VAL A 149 22.77 -13.23 4.15
C VAL A 149 22.39 -11.77 3.92
N GLY A 150 21.94 -11.46 2.70
CA GLY A 150 21.41 -10.14 2.36
C GLY A 150 20.05 -9.87 3.01
N GLU A 151 19.58 -8.63 2.92
CA GLU A 151 18.20 -8.31 3.32
C GLU A 151 17.19 -9.13 2.51
N THR A 152 16.16 -9.65 3.18
CA THR A 152 15.09 -10.38 2.47
C THR A 152 14.31 -9.45 1.57
N ILE A 153 14.06 -9.90 0.35
CA ILE A 153 13.21 -9.20 -0.63
C ILE A 153 11.77 -9.72 -0.63
N VAL A 154 11.50 -10.80 0.11
CA VAL A 154 10.19 -11.47 0.18
C VAL A 154 9.45 -11.04 1.43
N TRP A 155 8.15 -10.78 1.30
CA TRP A 155 7.26 -10.54 2.44
C TRP A 155 7.08 -11.81 3.26
N SER A 156 7.37 -11.72 4.56
CA SER A 156 6.83 -12.68 5.54
C SER A 156 5.61 -12.04 6.20
N SER A 157 4.68 -12.87 6.70
CA SER A 157 3.54 -12.40 7.50
C SER A 157 4.00 -11.55 8.69
N ALA A 158 5.08 -11.96 9.37
CA ALA A 158 5.71 -11.21 10.44
C ALA A 158 6.27 -9.85 9.98
N GLY A 159 6.87 -9.80 8.78
CA GLY A 159 7.40 -8.57 8.19
C GLY A 159 6.30 -7.59 7.79
N ALA A 160 5.20 -8.09 7.22
CA ALA A 160 4.03 -7.28 6.88
C ALA A 160 3.34 -6.72 8.14
N ALA A 161 3.12 -7.56 9.15
CA ALA A 161 2.56 -7.14 10.44
C ALA A 161 3.46 -6.10 11.13
N LYS A 162 4.79 -6.31 11.15
CA LYS A 162 5.73 -5.35 11.72
C LYS A 162 5.72 -4.01 10.98
N LEU A 163 5.63 -4.03 9.64
CA LEU A 163 5.53 -2.78 8.88
C LEU A 163 4.21 -2.05 9.18
N PHE A 164 3.10 -2.78 9.28
CA PHE A 164 1.82 -2.19 9.68
C PHE A 164 1.90 -1.53 11.06
N ASP A 165 2.49 -2.19 12.07
CA ASP A 165 2.72 -1.61 13.40
C ASP A 165 3.50 -0.30 13.33
N ILE A 166 4.56 -0.28 12.51
CA ILE A 166 5.40 0.92 12.29
C ILE A 166 4.56 2.04 11.68
N PHE A 167 3.71 1.74 10.68
CA PHE A 167 2.84 2.74 10.08
C PHE A 167 1.75 3.25 11.03
N VAL A 168 1.18 2.40 11.89
CA VAL A 168 0.24 2.83 12.93
C VAL A 168 0.92 3.80 13.90
N GLN A 169 2.14 3.49 14.34
CA GLN A 169 2.90 4.36 15.23
C GLN A 169 3.42 5.62 14.55
N ALA A 170 3.61 5.60 13.22
CA ALA A 170 4.01 6.78 12.45
C ALA A 170 2.83 7.72 12.17
N ALA A 171 1.61 7.18 12.10
CA ALA A 171 0.44 7.92 11.65
C ALA A 171 0.21 9.25 12.39
N PRO A 172 0.35 9.37 13.72
CA PRO A 172 0.17 10.66 14.39
C PRO A 172 1.12 11.76 13.88
N GLU A 173 2.39 11.42 13.64
CA GLU A 173 3.39 12.34 13.13
C GLU A 173 3.12 12.67 11.66
N ILE A 174 2.76 11.67 10.84
CA ILE A 174 2.38 11.88 9.44
C ILE A 174 1.17 12.82 9.33
N ILE A 175 0.15 12.62 10.18
CA ILE A 175 -1.06 13.46 10.20
C ILE A 175 -0.69 14.89 10.59
N ALA A 176 0.16 15.07 11.60
CA ALA A 176 0.59 16.39 12.07
C ALA A 176 1.44 17.14 11.04
N ASN A 177 2.26 16.41 10.28
CA ASN A 177 3.18 16.98 9.31
C ASN A 177 2.61 17.10 7.89
N MET A 178 1.43 16.54 7.59
CA MET A 178 0.87 16.49 6.24
C MET A 178 0.75 17.88 5.60
N GLU A 179 0.33 18.88 6.38
CA GLU A 179 0.17 20.26 5.90
C GLU A 179 1.51 20.97 5.64
N THR A 180 2.57 20.56 6.35
CA THR A 180 3.89 21.20 6.26
C THR A 180 4.88 20.44 5.39
N SER A 181 4.59 19.18 5.05
CA SER A 181 5.45 18.34 4.23
C SER A 181 5.45 18.83 2.79
N ASP A 182 6.63 19.23 2.29
CA ASP A 182 6.81 19.79 0.95
C ASP A 182 6.30 18.86 -0.17
N GLN A 183 6.45 17.55 0.02
CA GLN A 183 5.98 16.55 -0.95
C GLN A 183 4.45 16.47 -1.08
N CYS A 184 3.72 17.01 -0.10
CA CYS A 184 2.25 17.00 -0.07
C CYS A 184 1.61 18.36 -0.35
N GLN A 185 2.40 19.39 -0.65
CA GLN A 185 1.86 20.70 -0.98
C GLN A 185 1.27 20.72 -2.40
N LEU A 186 0.03 21.18 -2.53
CA LEU A 186 -0.60 21.46 -3.81
C LEU A 186 -0.55 22.95 -4.09
N ASN A 187 0.11 23.35 -5.16
CA ASN A 187 0.31 24.77 -5.52
C ASN A 187 0.92 25.60 -4.37
N GLY A 188 1.81 25.00 -3.57
CA GLY A 188 2.44 25.64 -2.42
C GLY A 188 1.55 25.75 -1.18
N ALA A 189 0.37 25.10 -1.17
CA ALA A 189 -0.50 25.01 0.00
C ALA A 189 -0.54 23.57 0.55
N GLY A 190 -0.38 23.44 1.86
CA GLY A 190 -0.52 22.17 2.56
C GLY A 190 -1.93 21.59 2.47
N VAL A 191 -2.03 20.26 2.49
CA VAL A 191 -3.31 19.55 2.54
C VAL A 191 -3.51 18.89 3.89
N LYS A 192 -4.72 18.98 4.43
CA LYS A 192 -5.10 18.27 5.67
C LYS A 192 -5.40 16.82 5.36
N MET A 193 -4.90 15.89 6.16
CA MET A 193 -5.25 14.47 6.01
C MET A 193 -6.75 14.23 6.24
N PHE A 194 -7.34 14.93 7.20
CA PHE A 194 -8.74 14.82 7.57
C PHE A 194 -9.39 16.20 7.67
N ASP A 195 -10.66 16.30 7.28
CA ASP A 195 -11.48 17.49 7.52
C ASP A 195 -12.09 17.51 8.94
N ASP A 196 -12.84 18.58 9.25
CA ASP A 196 -13.51 18.75 10.55
C ASP A 196 -14.58 17.67 10.83
N ALA A 197 -15.07 16.98 9.79
CA ALA A 197 -16.00 15.86 9.86
C ALA A 197 -15.28 14.50 9.89
N ASN A 198 -13.96 14.48 10.08
CA ASN A 198 -13.10 13.30 10.04
C ASN A 198 -13.21 12.50 8.72
N GLN A 199 -13.57 13.15 7.61
CA GLN A 199 -13.47 12.53 6.28
C GLN A 199 -12.05 12.71 5.76
N CYS A 200 -11.56 11.68 5.07
CA CYS A 200 -10.22 11.74 4.48
C CYS A 200 -10.21 12.67 3.27
N ASN A 201 -9.17 13.46 3.15
CA ASN A 201 -8.96 14.32 2.00
C ASN A 201 -8.35 13.53 0.84
N LYS A 202 -8.90 13.68 -0.37
CA LYS A 202 -8.45 12.98 -1.58
C LYS A 202 -7.01 13.32 -1.96
N ASP A 203 -6.61 14.58 -1.82
CA ASP A 203 -5.29 15.05 -2.19
C ASP A 203 -4.24 14.58 -1.17
N ALA A 204 -4.58 14.58 0.12
CA ALA A 204 -3.72 14.03 1.16
C ALA A 204 -3.52 12.52 0.98
N ILE A 205 -4.58 11.76 0.66
CA ILE A 205 -4.43 10.34 0.30
C ILE A 205 -3.52 10.21 -0.92
N SER A 206 -3.72 11.03 -1.96
CA SER A 206 -2.91 10.96 -3.18
C SER A 206 -1.42 11.19 -2.90
N CYS A 207 -1.09 12.13 -2.00
CA CYS A 207 0.28 12.30 -1.51
C CYS A 207 0.77 11.05 -0.79
N LEU A 208 -0.03 10.53 0.16
CA LEU A 208 0.32 9.41 1.01
C LEU A 208 0.66 8.14 0.22
N ILE A 209 -0.12 7.85 -0.84
CA ILE A 209 0.01 6.63 -1.64
C ILE A 209 0.83 6.82 -2.94
N GLY A 210 1.28 8.05 -3.22
CA GLY A 210 2.09 8.38 -4.40
C GLY A 210 1.38 8.24 -5.76
N LYS A 211 0.05 8.10 -5.78
CA LYS A 211 -0.78 8.03 -7.00
C LYS A 211 -2.13 8.73 -6.81
N PRO A 212 -2.79 9.20 -7.88
CA PRO A 212 -4.10 9.83 -7.77
C PRO A 212 -5.10 8.94 -7.04
N ALA A 213 -5.64 9.42 -5.93
CA ALA A 213 -6.63 8.69 -5.16
C ALA A 213 -7.97 8.62 -5.90
N THR A 214 -8.65 7.48 -5.79
CA THR A 214 -10.01 7.29 -6.32
C THR A 214 -11.06 7.63 -5.24
N PRO A 215 -12.34 7.80 -5.62
CA PRO A 215 -13.42 7.90 -4.64
C PRO A 215 -13.46 6.72 -3.66
N ASP A 216 -13.08 5.52 -4.11
CA ASP A 216 -13.06 4.32 -3.26
C ASP A 216 -11.98 4.39 -2.18
N HIS A 217 -10.81 4.97 -2.46
CA HIS A 217 -9.79 5.21 -1.43
C HIS A 217 -10.32 6.17 -0.35
N VAL A 218 -11.00 7.25 -0.77
CA VAL A 218 -11.60 8.22 0.16
C VAL A 218 -12.69 7.57 1.00
N ALA A 219 -13.55 6.76 0.38
CA ALA A 219 -14.62 6.05 1.06
C ALA A 219 -14.07 5.04 2.08
N LEU A 220 -13.10 4.20 1.67
CA LEU A 220 -12.47 3.22 2.55
C LEU A 220 -11.77 3.91 3.74
N CYS A 221 -10.92 4.90 3.47
CA CYS A 221 -10.23 5.66 4.51
C CYS A 221 -11.22 6.29 5.50
N SER A 222 -12.26 6.95 5.01
CA SER A 222 -13.27 7.60 5.87
C SER A 222 -14.12 6.59 6.64
N ASN A 223 -14.39 5.42 6.06
CA ASN A 223 -15.12 4.34 6.72
C ASN A 223 -14.32 3.73 7.86
N VAL A 224 -13.00 3.53 7.70
CA VAL A 224 -12.11 3.08 8.79
C VAL A 224 -12.21 4.05 9.98
N VAL A 225 -12.22 5.36 9.73
CA VAL A 225 -12.36 6.35 10.81
C VAL A 225 -13.72 6.26 11.51
N LYS A 226 -14.81 6.08 10.74
CA LYS A 226 -16.18 5.95 11.28
C LYS A 226 -16.41 4.67 12.07
N SER A 227 -15.79 3.57 11.65
CA SER A 227 -15.97 2.24 12.26
C SER A 227 -15.10 2.01 13.49
N ALA A 228 -14.09 2.85 13.72
CA ALA A 228 -13.20 2.72 14.87
C ALA A 228 -13.88 3.12 16.19
N SER A 229 -13.34 2.60 17.30
CA SER A 229 -13.82 2.93 18.65
C SER A 229 -13.67 4.40 19.05
N SER A 230 -12.83 5.15 18.33
CA SER A 230 -12.70 6.61 18.46
C SER A 230 -12.17 7.19 17.15
N ALA A 231 -12.49 8.45 16.87
CA ALA A 231 -12.00 9.14 15.68
C ALA A 231 -10.47 9.18 15.63
N GLU A 232 -9.80 9.40 16.77
CA GLU A 232 -8.34 9.45 16.85
C GLU A 232 -7.69 8.11 16.44
N LYS A 233 -8.11 7.00 17.05
CA LYS A 233 -7.63 5.66 16.66
C LYS A 233 -7.97 5.36 15.20
N GLY A 234 -9.17 5.73 14.76
CA GLY A 234 -9.61 5.56 13.39
C GLY A 234 -8.74 6.30 12.39
N ARG A 235 -8.32 7.54 12.68
CA ARG A 235 -7.41 8.31 11.84
C ARG A 235 -6.04 7.64 11.71
N ASN A 236 -5.49 7.15 12.81
CA ASN A 236 -4.19 6.48 12.80
C ASN A 236 -4.23 5.19 11.97
N ILE A 237 -5.27 4.38 12.20
CA ILE A 237 -5.48 3.12 11.45
C ILE A 237 -5.72 3.43 9.97
N ALA A 238 -6.53 4.44 9.63
CA ALA A 238 -6.82 4.79 8.24
C ALA A 238 -5.55 5.17 7.46
N VAL A 239 -4.68 6.00 8.04
CA VAL A 239 -3.37 6.34 7.44
C VAL A 239 -2.50 5.09 7.29
N ALA A 240 -2.40 4.27 8.33
CA ALA A 240 -1.60 3.04 8.29
C ALA A 240 -2.11 2.03 7.25
N THR A 241 -3.43 1.88 7.10
CA THR A 241 -4.06 1.03 6.09
C THR A 241 -3.76 1.55 4.68
N MET A 242 -3.87 2.86 4.44
CA MET A 242 -3.55 3.43 3.12
C MET A 242 -2.06 3.28 2.77
N LEU A 243 -1.16 3.52 3.73
CA LEU A 243 0.27 3.27 3.56
C LEU A 243 0.55 1.79 3.29
N SER A 244 -0.03 0.90 4.08
CA SER A 244 0.18 -0.53 3.92
C SER A 244 -0.29 -0.98 2.54
N ALA A 245 -1.48 -0.63 2.10
CA ALA A 245 -1.96 -0.96 0.76
C ALA A 245 -1.14 -0.33 -0.39
N ALA A 246 -0.45 0.78 -0.14
CA ALA A 246 0.40 1.43 -1.14
C ALA A 246 1.82 0.85 -1.20
N PHE A 247 2.30 0.30 -0.08
CA PHE A 247 3.69 -0.12 0.12
C PHE A 247 3.83 -1.62 0.45
N SER A 248 2.71 -2.35 0.51
CA SER A 248 2.62 -3.79 0.31
C SER A 248 2.29 -4.06 -1.15
N CYS A 249 2.65 -5.26 -1.57
CA CYS A 249 2.30 -5.78 -2.89
C CYS A 249 1.25 -6.88 -2.83
N GLU A 250 0.64 -7.05 -1.66
CA GLU A 250 -0.45 -7.99 -1.39
C GLU A 250 -1.78 -7.26 -1.31
#